data_AF-A0AAJ2N1W0-F1
#
_entry.id   AF-A0AAJ2N1W0-F1
#
_cell.length_a   1.000
_cell.length_b   1.000
_cell.length_c   1.000
_cell.angle_alpha   90.00
_cell.angle_beta   90.00
_cell.angle_gamma   90.00
#
_symmetry.space_group_name_H-M   'P 1'
#
loop_
_entity.id
_entity.type
_entity.pdbx_description
1 polymer ?
#
loop_
_entity_poly.entity_id
_entity_poly.type
_entity_poly.pdbx_seq_one_letter_code
_entity_poly.pdbx_strand_id
1 'polypeptide(L)'
;MAVFGGLIDLGIAFLLSAAIAEYLKFRSVARKGFNWIILAGVFFLFAGTFQVSTSLSGYLGTTVWNGTAQLFEILGWLFALVGTLFVVYEAFIEK
;
A
#
# COMPACT_ATOMS: atom_id res chain seq x y z
N MET A 1 -1.68 -21.27 2.13
CA MET A 1 -0.69 -20.38 2.78
C MET A 1 -0.35 -19.30 1.77
N ALA A 2 -0.89 -18.08 1.94
CA ALA A 2 -0.60 -16.98 1.02
C ALA A 2 0.84 -16.49 1.30
N VAL A 3 1.61 -16.24 0.23
CA VAL A 3 2.99 -15.72 0.29
C VAL A 3 3.03 -14.28 0.85
N PHE A 4 1.87 -13.62 0.94
CA PHE A 4 1.63 -12.36 1.64
C PHE A 4 0.50 -12.61 2.65
N GLY A 5 0.83 -12.76 3.93
CA GLY A 5 -0.13 -13.13 4.96
C GLY A 5 -0.61 -11.95 5.79
N GLY A 6 0.18 -10.86 5.85
CA GLY A 6 -0.11 -9.68 6.64
C GLY A 6 -0.03 -8.37 5.85
N LEU A 7 -0.59 -7.30 6.46
CA LEU A 7 -0.61 -5.94 5.90
C LEU A 7 0.81 -5.39 5.67
N ILE A 8 1.77 -5.77 6.52
CA ILE A 8 3.18 -5.40 6.35
C ILE A 8 3.74 -6.00 5.06
N ASP A 9 3.45 -7.27 4.78
CA ASP A 9 3.95 -7.95 3.58
C ASP A 9 3.41 -7.29 2.31
N LEU A 10 2.13 -6.90 2.31
CA LEU A 10 1.53 -6.12 1.22
C LEU A 10 2.21 -4.76 1.06
N GLY A 11 2.45 -4.05 2.16
CA GLY A 11 3.16 -2.77 2.13
C GLY A 11 4.55 -2.88 1.48
N ILE A 12 5.31 -3.90 1.88
CA ILE A 12 6.62 -4.20 1.30
C ILE A 12 6.50 -4.57 -0.19
N ALA A 13 5.53 -5.40 -0.56
CA ALA A 13 5.31 -5.82 -1.95
C ALA A 13 5.01 -4.63 -2.87
N PHE A 14 4.14 -3.70 -2.44
CA PHE A 14 3.81 -2.51 -3.22
C PHE A 14 5.02 -1.58 -3.38
N LEU A 15 5.82 -1.37 -2.33
CA LEU A 15 7.05 -0.58 -2.43
C LEU A 15 8.10 -1.23 -3.33
N LEU A 16 8.29 -2.56 -3.23
CA LEU A 16 9.17 -3.32 -4.11
C LEU A 16 8.73 -3.24 -5.56
N SER A 17 7.43 -3.33 -5.83
CA SER A 17 6.92 -3.23 -7.21
C SER A 17 7.27 -1.88 -7.86
N ALA A 18 7.18 -0.78 -7.10
CA ALA A 18 7.59 0.53 -7.57
C ALA A 18 9.11 0.63 -7.77
N ALA A 19 9.91 0.07 -6.86
CA ALA A 19 11.37 0.06 -6.97
C ALA A 19 11.86 -0.77 -8.18
N ILE A 20 11.25 -1.94 -8.42
CA ILE A 20 11.54 -2.77 -9.60
C ILE A 20 11.10 -2.05 -10.88
N ALA A 21 9.94 -1.40 -10.88
CA ALA A 21 9.50 -0.61 -12.03
C ALA A 21 10.44 0.56 -12.35
N GLU A 22 11.06 1.17 -11.35
CA GLU A 22 12.09 2.19 -11.55
C GLU A 22 13.39 1.60 -12.08
N TYR A 23 13.84 0.46 -11.54
CA TYR A 23 15.00 -0.28 -12.03
C TYR A 23 14.86 -0.67 -13.52
N LEU A 24 13.67 -1.11 -13.93
CA LEU A 24 13.34 -1.46 -15.32
C LEU A 24 13.08 -0.24 -16.22
N LYS A 25 13.21 0.99 -15.71
CA LYS A 25 12.81 2.25 -16.39
C LYS A 25 11.35 2.26 -16.87
N PHE A 26 10.50 1.40 -16.34
CA PHE A 26 9.07 1.34 -16.66
C PHE A 26 8.29 2.41 -15.90
N ARG A 27 8.82 2.89 -14.76
CA ARG A 27 8.22 3.97 -13.96
C ARG A 27 8.04 5.28 -14.75
N SER A 28 8.85 5.53 -15.78
CA SER A 28 8.69 6.73 -16.62
C SER A 28 7.43 6.68 -17.50
N VAL A 29 6.92 5.48 -17.78
CA VAL A 29 5.70 5.28 -18.58
C VAL A 29 4.46 5.54 -17.73
N ALA A 30 4.45 5.08 -16.48
CA ALA A 30 3.27 5.14 -15.61
C ALA A 30 3.53 5.88 -14.28
N ARG A 31 4.07 7.10 -14.37
CA ARG A 31 4.62 7.82 -13.22
C ARG A 31 3.57 8.15 -12.16
N LYS A 32 2.33 8.49 -12.54
CA LYS A 32 1.26 8.76 -11.57
C LYS A 32 0.76 7.48 -10.95
N GLY A 33 0.56 6.43 -11.74
CA GLY A 33 0.13 5.12 -11.25
C GLY A 33 1.07 4.56 -10.18
N PHE A 34 2.38 4.62 -10.40
CA PHE A 34 3.37 4.17 -9.41
C PHE A 34 3.42 5.04 -8.16
N ASN A 35 3.14 6.35 -8.24
CA ASN A 35 3.07 7.19 -7.03
C ASN A 35 1.90 6.79 -6.12
N TRP A 36 0.75 6.44 -6.70
CA TRP A 36 -0.38 5.91 -5.93
C TRP A 36 -0.08 4.54 -5.33
N ILE A 37 0.65 3.68 -6.05
CA ILE A 37 1.11 2.37 -5.53
C ILE A 37 2.08 2.54 -4.35
N ILE A 38 3.01 3.49 -4.43
CA ILE A 38 3.92 3.80 -3.31
C ILE A 38 3.11 4.26 -2.09
N LEU A 39 2.15 5.16 -2.32
CA LEU A 39 1.26 5.64 -1.25
C LEU A 39 0.50 4.47 -0.61
N ALA A 40 -0.09 3.58 -1.42
CA ALA A 40 -0.74 2.37 -0.93
C ALA A 40 0.18 1.52 -0.05
N GLY A 41 1.42 1.29 -0.50
CA GLY A 41 2.41 0.54 0.25
C GLY A 41 2.71 1.14 1.63
N VAL A 42 2.84 2.48 1.71
CA VAL A 42 3.02 3.18 2.98
C VAL A 42 1.81 3.03 3.90
N PHE A 43 0.58 3.16 3.38
CA PHE A 43 -0.65 2.97 4.15
C PHE A 43 -0.79 1.55 4.71
N PHE A 44 -0.42 0.53 3.93
CA PHE A 44 -0.40 -0.85 4.40
C PHE A 44 0.65 -1.11 5.47
N LEU A 45 1.84 -0.50 5.37
CA LEU A 45 2.83 -0.54 6.45
C LEU A 45 2.28 0.07 7.74
N PHE A 46 1.63 1.24 7.65
CA PHE A 46 0.97 1.85 8.81
C PHE A 46 -0.09 0.91 9.39
N ALA A 47 -1.00 0.38 8.58
CA ALA A 47 -2.03 -0.55 9.04
C ALA A 47 -1.45 -1.78 9.75
N GLY A 48 -0.34 -2.32 9.23
CA GLY A 48 0.38 -3.43 9.84
C GLY A 48 1.03 -3.08 11.18
N THR A 49 1.52 -1.85 11.38
CA THR A 49 2.13 -1.45 12.66
C THR A 49 1.12 -1.43 13.81
N PHE A 50 -0.15 -1.15 13.54
CA PHE A 50 -1.21 -1.21 14.56
C PHE A 50 -1.45 -2.65 15.04
N GLN A 51 -1.23 -3.67 14.20
CA GLN A 51 -1.37 -5.07 14.59
C GLN A 51 -0.24 -5.53 15.52
N VAL A 52 0.95 -4.94 15.39
CA VAL A 52 2.15 -5.34 16.14
C VAL A 52 2.32 -4.56 17.44
N SER A 53 1.92 -3.29 17.48
CA SER A 53 2.11 -2.42 18.65
C SER A 53 0.97 -2.56 19.65
N THR A 54 1.17 -3.40 20.67
CA THR A 54 0.19 -3.63 21.75
C THR A 54 0.30 -2.63 22.91
N SER A 55 1.41 -1.92 23.02
CA SER A 55 1.64 -0.93 24.09
C SER A 55 0.82 0.33 23.89
N LEU A 56 0.61 0.77 22.64
CA LEU A 56 -0.17 1.98 22.34
C LEU A 56 -1.70 1.73 22.37
N SER A 57 -2.13 0.48 22.13
CA SER A 57 -3.55 0.10 22.17
C SER A 57 -4.16 0.25 23.57
N GLY A 58 -3.34 0.05 24.62
CA GLY A 58 -3.74 0.27 26.02
C GLY A 58 -4.01 1.73 26.38
N TYR A 59 -3.36 2.69 25.71
CA TYR A 59 -3.54 4.12 25.96
C TYR A 59 -4.73 4.72 25.18
N LEU A 60 -4.97 4.24 23.95
CA LEU A 60 -5.99 4.80 23.05
C LEU A 60 -7.34 4.07 23.14
N GLY A 61 -7.38 2.90 23.76
CA GLY A 61 -8.54 2.02 23.78
C GLY A 61 -8.63 1.16 22.51
N THR A 62 -9.02 -0.09 22.69
CA THR A 62 -9.00 -1.13 21.64
C THR A 62 -9.89 -0.79 20.44
N THR A 63 -11.03 -0.12 20.67
CA THR A 63 -11.96 0.28 19.60
C THR A 63 -11.34 1.32 18.66
N VAL A 64 -10.72 2.37 19.21
CA VAL A 64 -10.09 3.44 18.42
C VAL A 64 -8.84 2.89 17.71
N TRP A 65 -8.09 2.03 18.39
CA TRP A 65 -6.91 1.37 17.84
C TRP A 65 -7.26 0.52 16.61
N ASN A 66 -8.26 -0.35 16.72
CA ASN A 66 -8.69 -1.19 15.61
C ASN A 66 -9.34 -0.39 14.48
N GLY A 67 -10.16 0.62 14.80
CA GLY A 67 -10.78 1.47 13.79
C GLY A 67 -9.75 2.24 12.97
N THR A 68 -8.68 2.70 13.61
CA THR A 68 -7.58 3.40 12.92
C THR A 68 -6.81 2.45 12.00
N ALA A 69 -6.52 1.22 12.45
CA ALA A 69 -5.89 0.20 11.62
C ALA A 69 -6.71 -0.11 10.36
N GLN A 70 -8.03 -0.28 10.51
CA GLN A 70 -8.95 -0.52 9.40
C GLN A 70 -9.02 0.66 8.43
N LEU A 71 -8.99 1.91 8.92
CA LEU A 71 -8.94 3.09 8.07
C LEU A 71 -7.69 3.10 7.18
N PHE A 72 -6.51 2.81 7.75
CA PHE A 72 -5.27 2.74 6.98
C PHE A 72 -5.31 1.60 5.96
N GLU A 73 -5.87 0.44 6.31
CA GLU A 73 -6.03 -0.68 5.38
C GLU A 73 -6.95 -0.34 4.20
N ILE A 74 -8.13 0.25 4.47
CA ILE A 74 -9.09 0.64 3.44
C ILE A 74 -8.47 1.68 2.50
N LEU A 75 -7.77 2.68 3.05
CA LEU A 75 -7.07 3.68 2.25
C LEU A 75 -5.94 3.05 1.41
N GLY A 76 -5.19 2.11 1.99
CA GLY A 76 -4.17 1.34 1.27
C GLY A 76 -4.75 0.62 0.05
N TRP A 77 -5.87 -0.08 0.22
CA TRP A 77 -6.57 -0.76 -0.89
C TRP A 77 -7.11 0.21 -1.93
N LEU A 78 -7.67 1.34 -1.50
CA LEU A 78 -8.20 2.35 -2.42
C LEU A 78 -7.09 2.91 -3.30
N PHE A 79 -5.94 3.27 -2.72
CA PHE A 79 -4.79 3.75 -3.48
C PHE A 79 -4.15 2.66 -4.35
N ALA A 80 -4.14 1.40 -3.91
CA ALA A 80 -3.63 0.29 -4.72
C ALA A 80 -4.48 0.08 -5.97
N LEU A 81 -5.80 0.11 -5.85
CA LEU A 81 -6.73 -0.01 -6.97
C LEU A 81 -6.59 1.16 -7.95
N VAL A 82 -6.62 2.39 -7.43
CA VAL A 82 -6.44 3.60 -8.24
C VAL A 82 -5.09 3.58 -8.95
N GLY A 83 -4.01 3.27 -8.23
CA GLY A 83 -2.67 3.19 -8.79
C GLY A 83 -2.56 2.13 -9.88
N THR A 84 -3.14 0.96 -9.68
CA THR A 84 -3.16 -0.11 -10.69
C THR A 84 -3.90 0.32 -11.96
N LEU A 85 -5.07 0.95 -11.82
CA LEU A 85 -5.83 1.47 -12.96
C LEU A 85 -5.04 2.52 -13.74
N PHE A 86 -4.38 3.46 -13.05
CA PHE A 86 -3.52 4.45 -13.70
C PHE A 86 -2.30 3.81 -14.38
N VAL A 87 -1.67 2.80 -13.77
CA VAL A 87 -0.55 2.09 -14.42
C VAL A 87 -1.02 1.43 -15.71
N VAL A 88 -2.18 0.77 -15.69
CA VAL A 88 -2.73 0.13 -16.90
C VAL A 88 -3.08 1.17 -17.96
N TYR A 89 -3.73 2.26 -17.57
CA TYR A 89 -4.09 3.34 -18.49
C TYR A 89 -2.87 3.99 -19.14
N GLU A 90 -1.90 4.43 -18.34
CA GLU A 90 -0.69 5.11 -18.83
C GLU A 90 0.22 4.16 -19.64
N ALA A 91 0.28 2.87 -19.28
CA ALA A 91 1.16 1.91 -19.96
C ALA A 91 0.61 1.32 -21.26
N PHE A 92 -0.72 1.21 -21.40
CA PHE A 92 -1.36 0.50 -22.51
C PHE A 92 -2.30 1.35 -23.36
N ILE A 93 -2.95 2.38 -22.79
CA ILE A 93 -3.99 3.15 -23.49
C ILE A 93 -3.45 4.50 -23.96
N GLU A 94 -2.68 5.20 -23.11
CA GLU A 94 -2.13 6.53 -23.43
C GLU A 94 -0.84 6.47 -24.28
N LYS A 95 -0.47 5.27 -24.77
CA LYS A 95 0.70 5.06 -25.64
C LYS A 95 0.54 5.69 -27.02
#